data_AF-A0A1V5XP70-F1
#
_entry.id   AF-A0A1V5XP70-F1
#
_cell.length_a   1.000
_cell.length_b   1.000
_cell.length_c   1.000
_cell.angle_alpha   90.00
_cell.angle_beta   90.00
_cell.angle_gamma   90.00
#
_symmetry.space_group_name_H-M   'P 1'
#
loop_
_entity.id
_entity.type
_entity.pdbx_description
1 polymer ?
#
loop_
_entity_poly.entity_id
_entity_poly.type
_entity_poly.pdbx_seq_one_letter_code
_entity_poly.pdbx_strand_id
1 'polypeptide(L)'
;MSQAALEKEIETLAKERAEPVDFSRLPEYPRLLCEAVPNEKCLPCLLCEPVCPTKAIRVTFNRTREDFGPLRQGIEGKISVDQDKCNLCGRCAKFCKAFLLIDRTDRDKEPQKLAPYEQLLVDEELCDYCGLCVAICPEEAIAVDGEPLKADPPLKFEGRIEVDQDLCIGCGRCALVCPYEAMDIKKPFQGEIRMVEKNLERCDPQGCQACFNVCPAKCWYVDERGKAAPVKDQCIFCGACQKACPVSAIEVERSDVSHTRVMETPWAEEWKQAIAAIKTGSRERPDVSGALTPPDIERQPMPPPEKPEVDPELLRLVDEAVGPLEELLKKPKVRQILEKEPAELASRKISERLEKSQAGEAK
;
A
#
# COMPACT_ATOMS: atom_id res chain seq x y z
N MET A 1 -55.60 -22.70 14.48
CA MET A 1 -55.35 -21.25 14.37
C MET A 1 -55.41 -20.86 12.91
N SER A 2 -55.95 -19.69 12.56
CA SER A 2 -55.98 -19.23 11.15
C SER A 2 -54.58 -18.84 10.68
N GLN A 3 -54.30 -18.91 9.37
CA GLN A 3 -53.03 -18.44 8.80
C GLN A 3 -52.71 -17.00 9.21
N ALA A 4 -53.72 -16.13 9.26
CA ALA A 4 -53.59 -14.75 9.71
C ALA A 4 -53.19 -14.61 11.19
N ALA A 5 -53.52 -15.58 12.05
CA ALA A 5 -53.08 -15.57 13.45
C ALA A 5 -51.60 -15.98 13.57
N LEU A 6 -51.17 -16.96 12.78
CA LEU A 6 -49.78 -17.41 12.71
C LEU A 6 -48.86 -16.32 12.14
N GLU A 7 -49.29 -15.63 11.09
CA GLU A 7 -48.55 -14.50 10.51
C GLU A 7 -48.38 -13.35 11.51
N LYS A 8 -49.43 -13.04 12.28
CA LYS A 8 -49.36 -12.03 13.34
C LYS A 8 -48.40 -12.42 14.46
N GLU A 9 -48.39 -13.69 14.85
CA GLU A 9 -47.51 -14.22 15.89
C GLU A 9 -46.04 -14.21 15.42
N ILE A 10 -45.77 -14.58 14.17
CA ILE A 10 -44.45 -14.46 13.53
C ILE A 10 -43.99 -13.00 13.45
N GLU A 11 -44.89 -12.07 13.10
CA GLU A 11 -44.57 -10.65 13.01
C GLU A 11 -44.32 -10.03 14.40
N THR A 12 -44.98 -10.54 15.43
CA THR A 12 -44.76 -10.13 16.83
C THR A 12 -43.41 -10.66 17.33
N LEU A 13 -43.11 -11.95 17.09
CA LEU A 13 -41.82 -12.57 17.41
C LEU A 13 -40.65 -11.94 16.62
N ALA A 14 -40.88 -11.50 15.39
CA ALA A 14 -39.90 -10.78 14.58
C ALA A 14 -39.63 -9.37 15.10
N LYS A 15 -40.64 -8.69 15.66
CA LYS A 15 -40.48 -7.39 16.34
C LYS A 15 -39.82 -7.52 17.72
N GLU A 16 -39.96 -8.66 18.38
CA GLU A 16 -39.31 -8.99 19.66
C GLU A 16 -37.87 -9.52 19.52
N ARG A 17 -37.46 -9.99 18.32
CA ARG A 17 -36.04 -10.30 18.07
C ARG A 17 -35.25 -9.00 18.12
N ALA A 18 -34.58 -8.80 19.26
CA ALA A 18 -33.54 -7.78 19.41
C ALA A 18 -32.65 -7.79 18.17
N GLU A 19 -32.34 -6.60 17.66
CA GLU A 19 -31.41 -6.45 16.55
C GLU A 19 -30.15 -7.28 16.83
N PRO A 20 -29.59 -7.97 15.82
CA PRO A 20 -28.40 -8.77 16.01
C PRO A 20 -27.29 -7.87 16.59
N VAL A 21 -26.96 -8.12 17.86
CA VAL A 21 -25.93 -7.36 18.56
C VAL A 21 -24.58 -7.83 18.06
N ASP A 22 -23.79 -6.90 17.53
CA ASP A 22 -22.40 -7.15 17.19
C ASP A 22 -21.59 -7.22 18.50
N PHE A 23 -21.33 -8.44 18.97
CA PHE A 23 -20.58 -8.69 20.20
C PHE A 23 -19.18 -8.06 20.18
N SER A 24 -18.59 -7.78 19.01
CA SER A 24 -17.28 -7.12 18.94
C SER A 24 -17.31 -5.66 19.41
N ARG A 25 -18.50 -5.03 19.36
CA ARG A 25 -18.71 -3.63 19.78
C ARG A 25 -18.98 -3.47 21.27
N LEU A 26 -19.21 -4.59 21.97
CA LEU A 26 -19.48 -4.58 23.39
C LEU A 26 -18.21 -4.22 24.19
N PRO A 27 -18.34 -3.42 25.27
CA PRO A 27 -17.21 -3.12 26.17
C PRO A 27 -16.55 -4.38 26.77
N GLU A 28 -17.32 -5.46 26.91
CA GLU A 28 -16.87 -6.76 27.39
C GLU A 28 -15.92 -7.47 26.44
N TYR A 29 -15.92 -7.10 25.16
CA TYR A 29 -15.11 -7.76 24.14
C TYR A 29 -13.64 -7.33 24.26
N PRO A 30 -12.71 -8.27 24.56
CA PRO A 30 -11.29 -7.94 24.63
C PRO A 30 -10.77 -7.52 23.25
N ARG A 31 -10.08 -6.38 23.18
CA ARG A 31 -9.52 -5.83 21.95
C ARG A 31 -8.01 -5.84 22.00
N LEU A 32 -7.38 -6.11 20.85
CA LEU A 32 -5.95 -5.88 20.69
C LEU A 32 -5.67 -4.38 20.78
N LEU A 33 -4.64 -4.01 21.53
CA LEU A 33 -4.23 -2.62 21.67
C LEU A 33 -3.31 -2.26 20.51
N CYS A 34 -3.86 -1.51 19.56
CA CYS A 34 -3.13 -0.89 18.46
C CYS A 34 -3.28 0.61 18.63
N GLU A 35 -2.25 1.29 19.13
CA GLU A 35 -2.35 2.72 19.41
C GLU A 35 -1.20 3.48 18.77
N ALA A 36 -1.53 4.66 18.24
CA ALA A 36 -0.56 5.68 17.89
C ALA A 36 -1.09 7.02 18.45
N VAL A 37 -0.33 7.62 19.36
CA VAL A 37 -0.75 8.83 20.08
C VAL A 37 0.35 9.89 19.95
N PRO A 38 0.05 11.11 19.47
CA PRO A 38 1.01 12.19 19.49
C PRO A 38 1.26 12.66 20.93
N ASN A 39 2.53 12.86 21.29
CA ASN A 39 2.93 13.37 22.59
C ASN A 39 3.19 14.89 22.56
N GLU A 40 3.61 15.45 23.69
CA GLU A 40 3.81 16.90 23.85
C GLU A 40 4.88 17.51 22.93
N LYS A 41 5.81 16.69 22.40
CA LYS A 41 6.85 17.14 21.45
C LYS A 41 6.30 17.37 20.05
N CYS A 42 5.05 17.01 19.79
CA CYS A 42 4.48 17.07 18.46
C CYS A 42 4.38 18.52 17.97
N LEU A 43 5.16 18.84 16.95
CA LEU A 43 4.97 20.01 16.10
C LEU A 43 4.18 19.57 14.86
N PRO A 44 2.85 19.84 14.80
CA PRO A 44 2.01 19.34 13.73
C PRO A 44 2.60 19.67 12.34
N CYS A 45 2.82 18.62 11.56
CA CYS A 45 3.45 18.64 10.25
C CYS A 45 2.79 17.58 9.34
N LEU A 46 3.14 17.58 8.05
CA LEU A 46 2.52 16.71 7.06
C LEU A 46 3.22 15.36 6.85
N LEU A 47 4.14 14.95 7.73
CA LEU A 47 4.96 13.75 7.49
C LEU A 47 4.20 12.44 7.77
N CYS A 48 3.39 12.40 8.84
CA CYS A 48 2.79 11.15 9.34
C CYS A 48 1.55 10.68 8.55
N GLU A 49 0.75 11.61 8.02
CA GLU A 49 -0.45 11.32 7.22
C GLU A 49 -0.15 10.53 5.93
N PRO A 50 0.77 10.95 5.04
CA PRO A 50 1.03 10.24 3.79
C PRO A 50 1.74 8.88 3.96
N VAL A 51 2.46 8.68 5.07
CA VAL A 51 3.16 7.41 5.35
C VAL A 51 2.25 6.37 6.01
N CYS A 52 1.06 6.76 6.46
CA CYS A 52 0.12 5.88 7.14
C CYS A 52 -0.53 4.91 6.13
N PRO A 53 -0.26 3.59 6.21
CA PRO A 53 -0.75 2.65 5.20
C PRO A 53 -2.27 2.42 5.30
N THR A 54 -2.85 2.62 6.48
CA THR A 54 -4.29 2.48 6.72
C THR A 54 -5.05 3.80 6.66
N LYS A 55 -4.36 4.92 6.39
CA LYS A 55 -4.93 6.28 6.37
C LYS A 55 -5.66 6.65 7.67
N ALA A 56 -5.17 6.15 8.80
CA ALA A 56 -5.70 6.41 10.13
C ALA A 56 -5.37 7.82 10.66
N ILE A 57 -4.40 8.51 10.06
CA ILE A 57 -3.89 9.80 10.55
C ILE A 57 -4.39 10.92 9.65
N ARG A 58 -4.92 11.98 10.26
CA ARG A 58 -5.33 13.21 9.57
C ARG A 58 -4.66 14.42 10.21
N VAL A 59 -4.07 15.29 9.38
CA VAL A 59 -3.45 16.53 9.85
C VAL A 59 -4.25 17.73 9.37
N THR A 60 -4.61 18.61 10.31
CA THR A 60 -5.35 19.85 10.03
C THR A 60 -4.58 21.05 10.55
N PHE A 61 -4.78 22.21 9.92
CA PHE A 61 -4.17 23.49 10.32
C PHE A 61 -5.25 24.54 10.44
N ASN A 62 -5.05 25.49 11.35
CA ASN A 62 -6.04 26.50 11.68
C ASN A 62 -6.14 27.64 10.65
N ARG A 63 -5.06 27.90 9.91
CA ARG A 63 -4.93 29.06 9.01
C ARG A 63 -4.10 28.76 7.78
N THR A 64 -4.29 29.58 6.76
CA THR A 64 -3.55 29.61 5.51
C THR A 64 -3.08 31.04 5.22
N ARG A 65 -2.25 31.22 4.19
CA ARG A 65 -1.78 32.55 3.76
C ARG A 65 -2.94 33.46 3.35
N GLU A 66 -4.01 32.92 2.79
CA GLU A 66 -5.16 33.69 2.29
C GLU A 66 -5.92 34.41 3.42
N ASP A 67 -5.84 33.90 4.65
CA ASP A 67 -6.45 34.52 5.84
C ASP A 67 -5.80 35.87 6.21
N PHE A 68 -4.61 36.15 5.68
CA PHE A 68 -3.86 37.40 5.90
C PHE A 68 -4.05 38.42 4.76
N GLY A 69 -5.05 38.20 3.90
CA GLY A 69 -5.40 39.08 2.79
C GLY A 69 -4.83 38.63 1.44
N PRO A 70 -5.19 39.33 0.35
CA PRO A 70 -4.84 38.95 -1.01
C PRO A 70 -3.33 39.05 -1.27
N LEU A 71 -2.90 38.41 -2.37
CA LEU A 71 -1.53 38.51 -2.86
C LEU A 71 -1.21 39.96 -3.25
N ARG A 72 -0.12 40.52 -2.72
CA ARG A 72 0.32 41.87 -3.05
C ARG A 72 1.09 41.86 -4.38
N GLN A 73 0.83 42.85 -5.24
CA GLN A 73 1.48 42.98 -6.55
C GLN A 73 2.56 44.06 -6.51
N GLY A 74 3.61 43.88 -7.31
CA GLY A 74 4.68 44.88 -7.48
C GLY A 74 5.71 44.95 -6.35
N ILE A 75 5.78 43.92 -5.50
CA ILE A 75 6.83 43.79 -4.49
C ILE A 75 7.96 42.98 -5.11
N GLU A 76 9.14 43.57 -5.19
CA GLU A 76 10.36 42.86 -5.55
C GLU A 76 11.00 42.28 -4.29
N GLY A 77 11.46 41.04 -4.40
CA GLY A 77 12.12 40.35 -3.31
C GLY A 77 12.85 39.12 -3.78
N LYS A 78 13.47 38.42 -2.82
CA LYS A 78 14.15 37.15 -3.02
C LYS A 78 13.75 36.20 -1.92
N ILE A 79 13.49 34.95 -2.28
CA ILE A 79 13.24 33.86 -1.33
C ILE A 79 14.29 32.78 -1.50
N SER A 80 14.79 32.25 -0.39
CA SER A 80 15.74 31.13 -0.38
C SER A 80 15.40 30.13 0.71
N VAL A 81 15.52 28.85 0.37
CA VAL A 81 15.34 27.74 1.32
C VAL A 81 16.65 26.99 1.44
N ASP A 82 17.15 26.88 2.67
CA ASP A 82 18.31 26.08 3.04
C ASP A 82 17.92 24.59 3.05
N GLN A 83 18.45 23.82 2.09
CA GLN A 83 18.13 22.40 1.94
C GLN A 83 18.77 21.53 3.01
N ASP A 84 19.84 21.98 3.66
CA ASP A 84 20.52 21.21 4.70
C ASP A 84 19.74 21.27 6.03
N LYS A 85 19.05 22.39 6.28
CA LYS A 85 18.17 22.55 7.45
C LYS A 85 16.75 22.06 7.23
N CYS A 86 16.27 22.07 5.99
CA CYS A 86 14.88 21.72 5.71
C CYS A 86 14.63 20.22 5.86
N ASN A 87 13.81 19.84 6.85
CA ASN A 87 13.37 18.46 7.05
C ASN A 87 12.11 18.06 6.22
N LEU A 88 11.70 18.89 5.26
CA LEU A 88 10.51 18.69 4.42
C LEU A 88 9.21 18.45 5.20
N CYS A 89 9.04 19.05 6.38
CA CYS A 89 7.83 18.88 7.21
C CYS A 89 6.51 19.35 6.54
N GLY A 90 6.58 20.13 5.47
CA GLY A 90 5.41 20.56 4.68
C GLY A 90 4.54 21.64 5.31
N ARG A 91 4.92 22.21 6.46
CA ARG A 91 4.15 23.30 7.13
C ARG A 91 4.00 24.53 6.22
N CYS A 92 5.07 24.94 5.54
CA CYS A 92 5.05 26.06 4.59
C CYS A 92 4.17 25.78 3.36
N ALA A 93 4.25 24.58 2.78
CA ALA A 93 3.42 24.14 1.66
C ALA A 93 1.94 24.08 2.00
N LYS A 94 1.58 23.66 3.23
CA LYS A 94 0.19 23.67 3.66
C LYS A 94 -0.34 25.09 3.90
N PHE A 95 0.53 25.97 4.38
CA PHE A 95 0.17 27.36 4.68
C PHE A 95 0.05 28.22 3.43
N CYS A 96 1.02 28.17 2.51
CA CYS A 96 1.13 29.08 1.38
C CYS A 96 1.26 28.32 0.06
N LYS A 97 0.39 28.65 -0.90
CA LYS A 97 0.31 28.02 -2.23
C LYS A 97 1.55 28.22 -3.10
N ALA A 98 2.39 29.21 -2.79
CA ALA A 98 3.67 29.40 -3.48
C ALA A 98 4.65 28.25 -3.22
N PHE A 99 4.51 27.52 -2.10
CA PHE A 99 5.35 26.38 -1.81
C PHE A 99 4.75 25.11 -2.42
N LEU A 100 5.52 24.48 -3.30
CA LEU A 100 5.18 23.23 -3.96
C LEU A 100 6.00 22.10 -3.33
N LEU A 101 5.32 21.20 -2.65
CA LEU A 101 5.93 20.02 -2.04
C LEU A 101 5.78 18.84 -2.98
N ILE A 102 6.90 18.24 -3.39
CA ILE A 102 6.93 17.15 -4.36
C ILE A 102 6.91 15.81 -3.63
N ASP A 103 5.87 15.03 -3.88
CA ASP A 103 5.69 13.70 -3.32
C ASP A 103 6.66 12.69 -3.91
N ARG A 104 7.16 11.81 -3.04
CA ARG A 104 7.93 10.64 -3.42
C ARG A 104 6.99 9.47 -3.78
N THR A 105 7.11 8.97 -5.01
CA THR A 105 6.19 7.97 -5.59
C THR A 105 6.52 6.51 -5.24
N ASP A 106 7.74 6.22 -4.82
CA ASP A 106 8.29 4.88 -4.56
C ASP A 106 8.36 4.50 -3.07
N ARG A 107 7.83 5.34 -2.17
CA ARG A 107 7.93 5.14 -0.70
C ARG A 107 7.46 3.76 -0.18
N ASP A 108 6.48 3.16 -0.83
CA ASP A 108 5.96 1.84 -0.44
C ASP A 108 6.82 0.68 -0.98
N LYS A 109 7.71 0.94 -1.95
CA LYS A 109 8.71 -0.02 -2.44
C LYS A 109 9.95 -0.04 -1.57
N GLU A 110 10.25 1.08 -0.92
CA GLU A 110 11.42 1.27 -0.07
C GLU A 110 11.02 1.71 1.36
N PRO A 111 10.41 0.83 2.18
CA PRO A 111 10.01 1.16 3.56
C PRO A 111 11.16 1.65 4.45
N GLN A 112 12.42 1.38 4.09
CA GLN A 112 13.59 1.95 4.75
C GLN A 112 13.74 3.47 4.55
N LYS A 113 13.23 4.04 3.45
CA LYS A 113 13.26 5.47 3.13
C LYS A 113 11.86 6.04 3.25
N LEU A 114 11.42 6.21 4.49
CA LEU A 114 10.02 6.52 4.80
C LEU A 114 9.62 7.99 4.53
N ALA A 115 10.60 8.88 4.27
CA ALA A 115 10.32 10.29 3.96
C ALA A 115 9.35 10.41 2.77
N PRO A 116 8.18 11.04 2.95
CA PRO A 116 7.13 11.06 1.93
C PRO A 116 7.38 12.06 0.80
N TYR A 117 8.27 13.03 1.02
CA TYR A 117 8.55 14.12 0.08
C TYR A 117 10.01 14.06 -0.38
N GLU A 118 10.25 14.43 -1.64
CA GLU A 118 11.58 14.44 -2.25
C GLU A 118 12.18 15.85 -2.27
N GLN A 119 11.36 16.86 -2.57
CA GLN A 119 11.82 18.23 -2.75
C GLN A 119 10.74 19.24 -2.39
N LEU A 120 11.17 20.43 -1.97
CA LEU A 120 10.34 21.62 -1.80
C LEU A 120 10.78 22.67 -2.83
N LEU A 121 9.83 23.15 -3.63
CA LEU A 121 10.01 24.19 -4.63
C LEU A 121 9.19 25.43 -4.25
N VAL A 122 9.59 26.59 -4.76
CA VAL A 122 8.87 27.84 -4.56
C VAL A 122 8.53 28.43 -5.92
N ASP A 123 7.25 28.71 -6.14
CA ASP A 123 6.76 29.48 -7.28
C ASP A 123 6.83 30.98 -6.94
N GLU A 124 7.79 31.67 -7.56
CA GLU A 124 8.00 33.10 -7.36
C GLU A 124 6.86 33.95 -7.94
N GLU A 125 6.07 33.45 -8.91
CA GLU A 125 4.92 34.17 -9.44
C GLU A 125 3.77 34.26 -8.43
N LEU A 126 3.70 33.27 -7.52
CA LEU A 126 2.70 33.19 -6.45
C LEU A 126 3.22 33.74 -5.11
N CYS A 127 4.45 34.25 -5.06
CA CYS A 127 5.09 34.77 -3.87
C CYS A 127 5.06 36.30 -3.84
N ASP A 128 4.49 36.89 -2.79
CA ASP A 128 4.52 38.35 -2.57
C ASP A 128 5.59 38.79 -1.56
N TYR A 129 6.58 37.92 -1.33
CA TYR A 129 7.70 38.08 -0.39
C TYR A 129 7.28 38.60 1.00
N CYS A 130 6.09 38.19 1.48
CA CYS A 130 5.53 38.66 2.76
C CYS A 130 6.27 38.23 4.03
N GLY A 131 7.15 37.23 3.94
CA GLY A 131 7.97 36.76 5.07
C GLY A 131 7.25 35.91 6.12
N LEU A 132 5.93 35.69 6.02
CA LEU A 132 5.18 34.90 7.03
C LEU A 132 5.68 33.45 7.16
N CYS A 133 6.20 32.87 6.09
CA CYS A 133 6.75 31.51 6.09
C CYS A 133 8.00 31.36 6.97
N VAL A 134 8.76 32.44 7.21
CA VAL A 134 9.97 32.43 8.06
C VAL A 134 9.60 32.00 9.49
N ALA A 135 8.53 32.56 10.05
CA ALA A 135 8.06 32.24 11.40
C ALA A 135 7.34 30.88 11.50
N ILE A 136 6.97 30.26 10.37
CA ILE A 136 6.27 28.97 10.33
C ILE A 136 7.25 27.79 10.35
N CYS A 137 8.47 28.02 9.84
CA CYS A 137 9.51 27.02 9.71
C CYS A 137 10.15 26.72 11.08
N PRO A 138 9.97 25.50 11.63
CA PRO A 138 10.59 25.14 12.91
C PRO A 138 12.12 25.02 12.84
N GLU A 139 12.66 24.76 11.65
CA GLU A 139 14.11 24.58 11.41
C GLU A 139 14.81 25.88 10.97
N GLU A 140 14.08 27.01 10.92
CA GLU A 140 14.62 28.30 10.48
C GLU A 140 15.33 28.23 9.10
N ALA A 141 14.82 27.37 8.21
CA ALA A 141 15.42 27.08 6.91
C ALA A 141 15.04 28.08 5.80
N ILE A 142 14.11 29.01 6.06
CA ILE A 142 13.55 29.90 5.03
C ILE A 142 14.01 31.34 5.32
N ALA A 143 14.58 32.00 4.32
CA ALA A 143 14.90 33.42 4.33
C ALA A 143 14.17 34.14 3.20
N VAL A 144 13.65 35.33 3.49
CA VAL A 144 12.90 36.18 2.54
C VAL A 144 13.40 37.61 2.66
N ASP A 145 13.94 38.14 1.56
CA ASP A 145 14.30 39.53 1.39
C ASP A 145 13.15 40.22 0.62
N GLY A 146 12.37 41.07 1.28
CA GLY A 146 11.21 41.74 0.67
C GLY A 146 10.52 42.67 1.67
N GLU A 147 9.33 43.17 1.34
CA GLU A 147 8.53 43.99 2.26
C GLU A 147 7.68 43.11 3.20
N PRO A 148 8.00 42.99 4.51
CA PRO A 148 7.32 42.07 5.41
C PRO A 148 5.86 42.47 5.63
N LEU A 149 4.95 41.50 5.60
CA LEU A 149 3.55 41.77 5.92
C LEU A 149 3.36 41.81 7.44
N LYS A 150 2.81 42.91 7.95
CA LYS A 150 2.39 43.00 9.36
C LYS A 150 1.11 42.18 9.56
N ALA A 151 1.24 41.02 10.19
CA ALA A 151 0.11 40.17 10.54
C ALA A 151 -0.68 40.80 11.69
N ASP A 152 -1.90 41.27 11.40
CA ASP A 152 -2.89 41.66 12.40
C ASP A 152 -4.17 40.83 12.17
N PRO A 153 -4.51 39.86 13.05
CA PRO A 153 -3.83 39.50 14.31
C PRO A 153 -2.48 38.79 14.10
N PRO A 154 -1.62 38.71 15.14
CA PRO A 154 -0.31 38.06 15.05
C PRO A 154 -0.40 36.63 14.51
N LEU A 155 0.62 36.23 13.74
CA LEU A 155 0.69 34.93 13.10
C LEU A 155 0.79 33.82 14.17
N LYS A 156 -0.33 33.12 14.38
CA LYS A 156 -0.40 31.91 15.23
C LYS A 156 -0.78 30.72 14.36
N PHE A 157 0.24 30.04 13.84
CA PHE A 157 0.07 28.86 13.00
C PHE A 157 0.09 27.59 13.86
N GLU A 158 -1.08 26.98 14.03
CA GLU A 158 -1.28 25.79 14.83
C GLU A 158 -1.87 24.68 13.98
N GLY A 159 -1.47 23.44 14.24
CA GLY A 159 -2.08 22.26 13.64
C GLY A 159 -2.63 21.30 14.68
N ARG A 160 -3.37 20.31 14.22
CA ARG A 160 -3.84 19.17 15.01
C ARG A 160 -3.60 17.89 14.23
N ILE A 161 -3.17 16.86 14.94
CA ILE A 161 -3.06 15.50 14.43
C ILE A 161 -4.15 14.67 15.09
N GLU A 162 -5.02 14.09 14.29
CA GLU A 162 -6.08 13.19 14.72
C GLU A 162 -5.73 11.79 14.23
N VAL A 163 -5.82 10.80 15.12
CA VAL A 163 -5.56 9.39 14.81
C VAL A 163 -6.81 8.58 15.10
N ASP A 164 -7.37 7.97 14.06
CA ASP A 164 -8.45 7.00 14.14
C ASP A 164 -7.88 5.68 14.67
N GLN A 165 -8.25 5.32 15.91
CA GLN A 165 -7.75 4.11 16.58
C GLN A 165 -8.40 2.83 16.05
N ASP A 166 -9.56 2.90 15.37
CA ASP A 166 -10.18 1.72 14.75
C ASP A 166 -9.47 1.34 13.43
N LEU A 167 -8.90 2.34 12.73
CA LEU A 167 -8.07 2.12 11.53
C LEU A 167 -6.58 1.91 11.84
N CYS A 168 -6.12 2.32 13.02
CA CYS A 168 -4.72 2.20 13.40
C CYS A 168 -4.35 0.73 13.67
N ILE A 169 -3.29 0.26 13.01
CA ILE A 169 -2.74 -1.09 13.23
C ILE A 169 -1.49 -1.11 14.13
N GLY A 170 -1.07 0.05 14.65
CA GLY A 170 0.12 0.18 15.48
C GLY A 170 1.44 -0.11 14.74
N CYS A 171 1.53 0.08 13.42
CA CYS A 171 2.74 -0.26 12.65
C CYS A 171 3.96 0.61 12.96
N GLY A 172 3.79 1.79 13.56
CA GLY A 172 4.90 2.66 13.95
C GLY A 172 5.56 3.49 12.83
N ARG A 173 5.06 3.45 11.59
CA ARG A 173 5.58 4.28 10.48
C ARG A 173 5.55 5.79 10.81
N CYS A 174 4.49 6.25 11.48
CA CYS A 174 4.40 7.64 11.92
C CYS A 174 5.47 8.02 12.96
N ALA A 175 5.92 7.09 13.80
CA ALA A 175 7.01 7.34 14.73
C ALA A 175 8.37 7.37 14.00
N LEU A 176 8.59 6.45 13.06
CA LEU A 176 9.84 6.38 12.30
C LEU A 176 10.06 7.59 11.36
N VAL A 177 8.99 8.17 10.81
CA VAL A 177 9.11 9.38 9.97
C VAL A 177 9.22 10.66 10.79
N CYS A 178 8.93 10.63 12.09
CA CYS A 178 8.85 11.83 12.91
C CYS A 178 10.26 12.30 13.32
N PRO A 179 10.70 13.49 12.89
CA PRO A 179 12.03 14.01 13.27
C PRO A 179 12.12 14.40 14.76
N TYR A 180 10.98 14.54 15.45
CA TYR A 180 10.91 14.97 16.84
C TYR A 180 10.55 13.84 17.82
N GLU A 181 10.46 12.60 17.34
CA GLU A 181 10.07 11.43 18.15
C GLU A 181 8.76 11.67 18.92
N ALA A 182 7.79 12.29 18.24
CA ALA A 182 6.59 12.82 18.85
C ALA A 182 5.39 11.86 18.82
N MET A 183 5.60 10.58 18.51
CA MET A 183 4.54 9.59 18.37
C MET A 183 4.83 8.38 19.28
N ASP A 184 3.94 8.14 20.23
CA ASP A 184 3.98 6.96 21.09
C ASP A 184 3.17 5.84 20.45
N ILE A 185 3.77 4.65 20.32
CA ILE A 185 3.19 3.51 19.60
C ILE A 185 3.00 2.33 20.54
N LYS A 186 1.82 1.72 20.51
CA LYS A 186 1.58 0.38 21.08
C LYS A 186 1.24 -0.59 19.97
N LYS A 187 2.06 -1.63 19.85
CA LYS A 187 1.86 -2.73 18.91
C LYS A 187 0.94 -3.79 19.53
N PRO A 188 0.09 -4.46 18.74
CA PRO A 188 -0.76 -5.53 19.24
C PRO A 188 0.03 -6.75 19.69
N PHE A 189 1.18 -7.01 19.07
CA PHE A 189 2.02 -8.17 19.34
C PHE A 189 3.47 -7.75 19.51
N GLN A 190 4.17 -8.45 20.40
CA GLN A 190 5.63 -8.44 20.49
C GLN A 190 6.14 -9.79 20.01
N GLY A 191 7.30 -9.81 19.35
CA GLY A 191 7.79 -11.03 18.74
C GLY A 191 8.98 -10.81 17.82
N GLU A 192 9.24 -11.81 16.99
CA GLU A 192 10.31 -11.78 16.01
C GLU A 192 9.81 -12.28 14.65
N ILE A 193 10.37 -11.71 13.59
CA ILE A 193 10.24 -12.21 12.23
C ILE A 193 11.60 -12.65 11.72
N ARG A 194 11.68 -13.89 11.22
CA ARG A 194 12.89 -14.51 10.70
C ARG A 194 12.68 -15.01 9.28
N MET A 195 13.75 -14.97 8.50
CA MET A 195 13.80 -15.54 7.16
C MET A 195 14.47 -16.91 7.23
N VAL A 196 13.81 -17.95 6.71
CA VAL A 196 14.35 -19.31 6.71
C VAL A 196 15.32 -19.46 5.54
N GLU A 197 16.63 -19.41 5.82
CA GLU A 197 17.68 -19.36 4.79
C GLU A 197 17.58 -20.49 3.77
N LYS A 198 17.30 -21.73 4.21
CA LYS A 198 17.14 -22.91 3.33
C LYS A 198 16.02 -22.74 2.28
N ASN A 199 14.97 -22.00 2.63
CA ASN A 199 13.83 -21.76 1.75
C ASN A 199 13.99 -20.45 0.96
N LEU A 200 14.89 -19.57 1.38
CA LEU A 200 15.14 -18.28 0.76
C LEU A 200 15.73 -18.42 -0.65
N GLU A 201 16.45 -19.51 -0.93
CA GLU A 201 16.92 -19.84 -2.28
C GLU A 201 15.77 -19.91 -3.30
N ARG A 202 14.63 -20.50 -2.89
CA ARG A 202 13.42 -20.64 -3.71
C ARG A 202 12.53 -19.39 -3.70
N CYS A 203 12.86 -18.40 -2.87
CA CYS A 203 12.12 -17.15 -2.82
C CYS A 203 12.50 -16.26 -4.01
N ASP A 204 11.50 -15.93 -4.83
CA ASP A 204 11.57 -14.89 -5.86
C ASP A 204 10.67 -13.70 -5.46
N PRO A 205 11.23 -12.65 -4.85
CA PRO A 205 10.46 -11.48 -4.42
C PRO A 205 10.00 -10.59 -5.57
N GLN A 206 10.62 -10.69 -6.76
CA GLN A 206 10.25 -9.87 -7.92
C GLN A 206 9.05 -10.47 -8.66
N GLY A 207 9.01 -11.79 -8.79
CA GLY A 207 7.89 -12.51 -9.42
C GLY A 207 6.70 -12.73 -8.48
N CYS A 208 6.93 -13.23 -7.26
CA CYS A 208 5.83 -13.68 -6.39
C CYS A 208 5.11 -12.54 -5.67
N GLN A 209 5.85 -11.63 -5.03
CA GLN A 209 5.34 -10.47 -4.28
C GLN A 209 4.25 -10.75 -3.20
N ALA A 210 4.01 -12.01 -2.83
CA ALA A 210 2.94 -12.37 -1.88
C ALA A 210 3.06 -11.66 -0.53
N CYS A 211 4.28 -11.60 0.03
CA CYS A 211 4.53 -10.91 1.31
C CYS A 211 4.34 -9.39 1.22
N PHE A 212 4.68 -8.77 0.09
CA PHE A 212 4.51 -7.34 -0.16
C PHE A 212 3.02 -6.96 -0.23
N ASN A 213 2.25 -7.77 -0.96
CA ASN A 213 0.83 -7.50 -1.20
C ASN A 213 -0.02 -7.73 0.05
N VAL A 214 0.23 -8.82 0.78
CA VAL A 214 -0.54 -9.17 1.98
C VAL A 214 -0.19 -8.32 3.22
N CYS A 215 0.98 -7.67 3.23
CA CYS A 215 1.43 -6.93 4.40
C CYS A 215 0.62 -5.62 4.59
N PRO A 216 -0.13 -5.48 5.71
CA PRO A 216 -0.87 -4.25 5.99
C PRO A 216 0.05 -3.09 6.41
N ALA A 217 1.22 -3.40 6.99
CA ALA A 217 2.19 -2.41 7.44
C ALA A 217 3.14 -1.93 6.32
N LYS A 218 3.08 -2.55 5.13
CA LYS A 218 3.96 -2.24 3.98
C LYS A 218 5.45 -2.21 4.35
N CYS A 219 5.90 -3.19 5.15
CA CYS A 219 7.26 -3.22 5.71
C CYS A 219 8.26 -4.06 4.90
N TRP A 220 7.90 -4.59 3.73
CA TRP A 220 8.78 -5.45 2.93
C TRP A 220 9.56 -4.67 1.89
N TYR A 221 10.83 -5.03 1.71
CA TYR A 221 11.72 -4.53 0.67
C TYR A 221 12.55 -5.68 0.10
N VAL A 222 13.29 -5.39 -0.97
CA VAL A 222 14.28 -6.32 -1.54
C VAL A 222 15.67 -5.88 -1.10
N ASP A 223 16.38 -6.76 -0.41
CA ASP A 223 17.72 -6.51 0.09
C ASP A 223 18.79 -6.51 -1.03
N GLU A 224 20.03 -6.20 -0.66
CA GLU A 224 21.18 -6.18 -1.59
C GLU A 224 21.48 -7.56 -2.21
N ARG A 225 20.99 -8.64 -1.60
CA ARG A 225 21.12 -10.02 -2.12
C ARG A 225 20.01 -10.37 -3.11
N GLY A 226 19.08 -9.44 -3.38
CA GLY A 226 17.92 -9.67 -4.22
C GLY A 226 16.83 -10.52 -3.55
N LYS A 227 16.81 -10.59 -2.21
CA LYS A 227 15.86 -11.39 -1.43
C LYS A 227 14.89 -10.51 -0.64
N ALA A 228 13.71 -11.03 -0.34
CA ALA A 228 12.73 -10.32 0.49
C ALA A 228 13.25 -10.15 1.91
N ALA A 229 13.18 -8.93 2.43
CA ALA A 229 13.50 -8.62 3.82
C ALA A 229 12.44 -7.68 4.41
N PRO A 230 12.04 -7.85 5.68
CA PRO A 230 11.13 -6.93 6.36
C PRO A 230 11.90 -5.89 7.17
N VAL A 231 11.40 -4.65 7.21
CA VAL A 231 11.79 -3.65 8.22
C VAL A 231 11.12 -4.04 9.53
N LYS A 232 11.92 -4.61 10.46
CA LYS A 232 11.43 -5.19 11.72
C LYS A 232 10.65 -4.18 12.57
N ASP A 233 11.10 -2.93 12.62
CA ASP A 233 10.46 -1.88 13.42
C ASP A 233 9.06 -1.50 12.92
N GLN A 234 8.75 -1.77 11.65
CA GLN A 234 7.42 -1.55 11.07
C GLN A 234 6.51 -2.80 11.18
N CYS A 235 7.08 -3.96 11.50
CA CYS A 235 6.34 -5.21 11.60
C CYS A 235 5.47 -5.22 12.87
N ILE A 236 4.23 -5.70 12.72
CA ILE A 236 3.28 -5.92 13.82
C ILE A 236 3.13 -7.39 14.20
N PHE A 237 3.91 -8.29 13.59
CA PHE A 237 3.90 -9.74 13.84
C PHE A 237 2.52 -10.41 13.64
N CYS A 238 1.73 -9.94 12.68
CA CYS A 238 0.41 -10.50 12.38
C CYS A 238 0.47 -11.91 11.73
N GLY A 239 1.61 -12.28 11.12
CA GLY A 239 1.80 -13.60 10.49
C GLY A 239 1.12 -13.78 9.13
N ALA A 240 0.54 -12.73 8.55
CA ALA A 240 -0.12 -12.81 7.24
C ALA A 240 0.87 -13.20 6.12
N CYS A 241 2.09 -12.66 6.16
CA CYS A 241 3.17 -12.99 5.23
C CYS A 241 3.64 -14.45 5.33
N GLN A 242 3.74 -15.00 6.55
CA GLN A 242 4.07 -16.41 6.77
C GLN A 242 3.03 -17.33 6.13
N LYS A 243 1.75 -17.04 6.33
CA LYS A 243 0.64 -17.83 5.73
C LYS A 243 0.57 -17.70 4.21
N ALA A 244 0.92 -16.53 3.67
CA ALA A 244 0.88 -16.28 2.23
C ALA A 244 2.10 -16.84 1.47
N CYS A 245 3.18 -17.21 2.17
CA CYS A 245 4.42 -17.61 1.52
C CYS A 245 4.34 -19.06 0.98
N PRO A 246 4.38 -19.28 -0.35
CA PRO A 246 4.24 -20.62 -0.94
C PRO A 246 5.47 -21.52 -0.69
N VAL A 247 6.62 -20.92 -0.38
CA VAL A 247 7.87 -21.62 -0.11
C VAL A 247 8.22 -21.66 1.38
N SER A 248 7.33 -21.15 2.25
CA SER A 248 7.53 -21.11 3.70
C SER A 248 8.89 -20.53 4.12
N ALA A 249 9.31 -19.43 3.47
CA ALA A 249 10.58 -18.76 3.75
C ALA A 249 10.50 -17.73 4.89
N ILE A 250 9.32 -17.55 5.48
CA ILE A 250 9.03 -16.51 6.48
C ILE A 250 8.47 -17.17 7.73
N GLU A 251 9.05 -16.86 8.88
CA GLU A 251 8.62 -17.35 10.18
C GLU A 251 8.36 -16.16 11.13
N VAL A 252 7.21 -16.15 11.78
CA VAL A 252 6.78 -15.11 12.71
C VAL A 252 6.44 -15.77 14.04
N GLU A 253 7.20 -15.42 15.06
CA GLU A 253 6.99 -15.86 16.44
C GLU A 253 6.48 -14.69 17.28
N ARG A 254 5.56 -14.96 18.22
CA ARG A 254 5.01 -13.96 19.13
C ARG A 254 5.39 -14.30 20.56
N SER A 255 6.04 -13.36 21.24
CA SER A 255 6.38 -13.47 22.66
C SER A 255 5.25 -12.95 23.55
N ASP A 256 4.56 -11.89 23.12
CA ASP A 256 3.51 -11.26 23.92
C ASP A 256 2.38 -10.65 23.08
N VAL A 257 1.23 -10.43 23.72
CA VAL A 257 0.01 -9.88 23.11
C VAL A 257 -0.51 -8.74 23.97
N SER A 258 -0.58 -7.54 23.40
CA SER A 258 -1.17 -6.36 24.03
C SER A 258 -2.67 -6.32 23.79
N HIS A 259 -3.46 -6.40 24.85
CA HIS A 259 -4.92 -6.40 24.78
C HIS A 259 -5.55 -5.65 25.96
N THR A 260 -6.81 -5.23 25.82
CA THR A 260 -7.60 -4.68 26.92
C THR A 260 -7.82 -5.73 28.00
N ARG A 261 -8.03 -5.28 29.25
CA ARG A 261 -8.30 -6.19 30.36
C ARG A 261 -9.50 -7.09 30.03
N VAL A 262 -9.31 -8.40 30.12
CA VAL A 262 -10.40 -9.38 30.01
C VAL A 262 -11.32 -9.20 31.23
N MET A 263 -12.59 -8.90 30.98
CA MET A 263 -13.57 -8.76 32.05
C MET A 263 -14.01 -10.12 32.59
N GLU A 264 -14.31 -10.18 33.89
CA GLU A 264 -14.76 -11.40 34.57
C GLU A 264 -16.21 -11.70 34.18
N THR A 265 -16.37 -12.34 33.02
CA THR A 265 -17.62 -12.81 32.41
C THR A 265 -17.62 -14.35 32.36
N PRO A 266 -18.76 -15.01 32.09
CA PRO A 266 -18.80 -16.47 31.95
C PRO A 266 -17.84 -17.05 30.91
N TRP A 267 -17.38 -16.24 29.95
CA TRP A 267 -16.45 -16.62 28.88
C TRP A 267 -15.01 -16.12 29.11
N ALA A 268 -14.70 -15.60 30.30
CA ALA A 268 -13.40 -14.99 30.59
C ALA A 268 -12.24 -15.99 30.42
N GLU A 269 -12.47 -17.26 30.77
CA GLU A 269 -11.45 -18.30 30.65
C GLU A 269 -11.19 -18.65 29.18
N GLU A 270 -12.23 -18.76 28.36
CA GLU A 270 -12.12 -18.95 26.91
C GLU A 270 -11.35 -17.81 26.25
N TRP A 271 -11.57 -16.56 26.68
CA TRP A 271 -10.78 -15.42 26.20
C TRP A 271 -9.31 -15.51 26.60
N LYS A 272 -9.01 -15.85 27.85
CA LYS A 272 -7.63 -16.04 28.35
C LYS A 272 -6.93 -17.15 27.55
N GLN A 273 -7.60 -18.26 27.30
CA GLN A 273 -7.09 -19.36 26.47
C GLN A 273 -6.88 -18.94 25.01
N ALA A 274 -7.83 -18.23 24.41
CA ALA A 274 -7.72 -17.75 23.03
C ALA A 274 -6.52 -16.80 22.86
N ILE A 275 -6.31 -15.89 23.80
CA ILE A 275 -5.16 -14.97 23.82
C ILE A 275 -3.86 -15.73 24.03
N ALA A 276 -3.83 -16.72 24.94
CA ALA A 276 -2.66 -17.56 25.14
C ALA A 276 -2.30 -18.36 23.87
N ALA A 277 -3.29 -18.85 23.13
CA ALA A 277 -3.10 -19.58 21.88
C ALA A 277 -2.50 -18.72 20.76
N ILE A 278 -2.64 -17.38 20.80
CA ILE A 278 -1.96 -16.48 19.85
C ILE A 278 -0.43 -16.56 20.00
N LYS A 279 0.06 -16.83 21.21
CA LYS A 279 1.49 -16.98 21.54
C LYS A 279 1.98 -18.40 21.27
N THR A 280 1.24 -19.41 21.73
CA THR A 280 1.69 -20.81 21.69
C THR A 280 1.37 -21.52 20.37
N GLY A 281 0.43 -21.00 19.58
CA GLY A 281 -0.10 -21.66 18.37
C GLY A 281 -1.02 -22.85 18.67
N SER A 282 -1.00 -23.39 19.89
CA SER A 282 -1.83 -24.51 20.32
C SER A 282 -3.22 -24.04 20.75
N ARG A 283 -4.26 -24.57 20.11
CA ARG A 283 -5.66 -24.34 20.49
C ARG A 283 -6.26 -25.64 21.03
N GLU A 284 -6.92 -25.57 22.18
CA GLU A 284 -7.68 -26.72 22.70
C GLU A 284 -8.92 -27.01 21.83
N ARG A 285 -9.52 -25.97 21.24
CA ARG A 285 -10.62 -26.10 20.29
C ARG A 285 -10.12 -25.91 18.86
N PRO A 286 -10.52 -26.76 17.90
CA PRO A 286 -10.13 -26.59 16.51
C PRO A 286 -10.65 -25.25 15.98
N ASP A 287 -9.86 -24.60 15.11
CA ASP A 287 -10.26 -23.38 14.44
C ASP A 287 -11.39 -23.67 13.44
N VAL A 288 -12.62 -23.32 13.78
CA VAL A 288 -13.78 -23.45 12.90
C VAL A 288 -14.00 -22.23 11.99
N SER A 289 -13.12 -21.21 12.07
CA SER A 289 -13.21 -20.01 11.23
C SER A 289 -12.65 -20.20 9.82
N GLY A 290 -11.99 -21.34 9.55
CA GLY A 290 -11.63 -21.76 8.21
C GLY A 290 -12.89 -22.15 7.43
N ALA A 291 -12.97 -21.75 6.15
CA ALA A 291 -13.89 -22.39 5.23
C ALA A 291 -13.68 -23.91 5.35
N LEU A 292 -14.74 -24.67 5.67
CA LEU A 292 -14.74 -26.12 5.56
C LEU A 292 -14.18 -26.41 4.18
N THR A 293 -12.92 -26.83 4.12
CA THR A 293 -12.35 -27.30 2.87
C THR A 293 -13.22 -28.50 2.53
N PRO A 294 -14.01 -28.47 1.44
CA PRO A 294 -14.72 -29.66 1.03
C PRO A 294 -13.67 -30.77 1.02
N PRO A 295 -13.99 -31.98 1.55
CA PRO A 295 -13.05 -33.10 1.49
C PRO A 295 -12.48 -33.15 0.08
N ASP A 296 -11.17 -33.36 -0.06
CA ASP A 296 -10.49 -33.38 -1.35
C ASP A 296 -11.33 -34.23 -2.31
N ILE A 297 -12.08 -33.55 -3.17
CA ILE A 297 -12.73 -34.22 -4.28
C ILE A 297 -11.53 -34.56 -5.12
N GLU A 298 -11.19 -35.85 -5.19
CA GLU A 298 -10.27 -36.38 -6.18
C GLU A 298 -10.84 -36.00 -7.55
N ARG A 299 -10.50 -34.79 -8.00
CA ARG A 299 -10.77 -34.36 -9.36
C ARG A 299 -9.86 -35.24 -10.17
N GLN A 300 -10.45 -36.23 -10.83
CA GLN A 300 -9.73 -36.99 -11.82
C GLN A 300 -9.07 -35.96 -12.76
N PRO A 301 -7.74 -36.02 -12.92
CA PRO A 301 -7.07 -35.11 -13.83
C PRO A 301 -7.79 -35.25 -15.17
N MET A 302 -8.23 -34.11 -15.73
CA MET A 302 -8.85 -34.13 -17.06
C MET A 302 -7.91 -34.91 -17.98
N PRO A 303 -8.45 -35.82 -18.80
CA PRO A 303 -7.60 -36.54 -19.73
C PRO A 303 -6.78 -35.52 -20.52
N PRO A 304 -5.46 -35.74 -20.69
CA PRO A 304 -4.64 -34.84 -21.47
C PRO A 304 -5.32 -34.64 -22.83
N PRO A 305 -5.39 -33.41 -23.36
CA PRO A 305 -6.04 -33.17 -24.63
C PRO A 305 -5.44 -34.12 -25.68
N GLU A 306 -6.29 -34.91 -26.31
CA GLU A 306 -5.87 -35.79 -27.40
C GLU A 306 -5.26 -34.92 -28.48
N LYS A 307 -3.97 -35.13 -28.75
CA LYS A 307 -3.32 -34.47 -29.87
C LYS A 307 -4.03 -34.99 -31.13
N PRO A 308 -4.51 -34.11 -32.01
CA PRO A 308 -5.08 -34.57 -33.28
C PRO A 308 -4.03 -35.39 -34.03
N GLU A 309 -4.46 -36.51 -34.61
CA GLU A 309 -3.59 -37.28 -35.49
C GLU A 309 -3.19 -36.41 -36.68
N VAL A 310 -1.89 -36.18 -36.83
CA VAL A 310 -1.34 -35.39 -37.94
C VAL A 310 -1.11 -36.34 -39.10
N ASP A 311 -1.84 -36.13 -40.19
CA ASP A 311 -1.61 -36.83 -41.44
C ASP A 311 -0.23 -36.45 -42.01
N PRO A 312 0.72 -37.40 -42.15
CA PRO A 312 2.06 -37.12 -42.63
C PRO A 312 2.11 -36.54 -44.06
N GLU A 313 1.13 -36.87 -44.90
CA GLU A 313 1.09 -36.42 -46.30
C GLU A 313 0.61 -34.97 -46.39
N LEU A 314 -0.41 -34.61 -45.60
CA LEU A 314 -0.86 -33.22 -45.47
C LEU A 314 0.21 -32.33 -44.83
N LEU A 315 0.91 -32.83 -43.80
CA LEU A 315 2.02 -32.09 -43.17
C LEU A 315 3.11 -31.76 -44.19
N ARG A 316 3.49 -32.74 -45.03
CA ARG A 316 4.48 -32.55 -46.10
C ARG A 316 4.06 -31.46 -47.10
N LEU A 317 2.78 -31.44 -47.50
CA LEU A 317 2.26 -30.41 -48.41
C LEU A 317 2.24 -29.02 -47.78
N VAL A 318 1.92 -28.94 -46.48
CA VAL A 318 1.98 -27.67 -45.72
C VAL A 318 3.43 -27.19 -45.61
N ASP A 319 4.37 -28.07 -45.26
CA ASP A 319 5.79 -27.73 -45.15
C ASP A 319 6.37 -27.26 -46.50
N GLU A 320 5.99 -27.90 -47.61
CA GLU A 320 6.36 -27.46 -48.97
C GLU A 320 5.78 -26.08 -49.32
N ALA A 321 4.55 -25.78 -48.88
CA ALA A 321 3.91 -24.49 -49.11
C ALA A 321 4.46 -23.37 -48.20
N VAL A 322 4.79 -23.70 -46.95
CA VAL A 322 5.23 -22.74 -45.92
C VAL A 322 6.73 -22.47 -45.99
N GLY A 323 7.56 -23.45 -46.39
CA GLY A 323 9.01 -23.31 -46.45
C GLY A 323 9.50 -22.04 -47.17
N PRO A 324 9.01 -21.71 -48.38
CA PRO A 324 9.37 -20.47 -49.08
C PRO A 324 8.91 -19.19 -48.35
N LEU A 325 7.84 -19.27 -47.56
CA LEU A 325 7.31 -18.15 -46.78
C LEU A 325 8.11 -17.91 -45.50
N GLU A 326 8.71 -18.94 -44.90
CA GLU A 326 9.45 -18.82 -43.63
C GLU A 326 10.58 -17.79 -43.70
N GLU A 327 11.40 -17.84 -44.75
CA GLU A 327 12.51 -16.89 -44.95
C GLU A 327 12.01 -15.45 -45.18
N LEU A 328 10.82 -15.30 -45.75
CA LEU A 328 10.20 -14.00 -45.95
C LEU A 328 9.61 -13.45 -44.64
N LEU A 329 8.95 -14.31 -43.85
CA LEU A 329 8.37 -13.98 -42.54
C LEU A 329 9.44 -13.64 -41.49
N LYS A 330 10.66 -14.17 -41.63
CA LYS A 330 11.80 -13.75 -40.80
C LYS A 330 12.16 -12.27 -40.99
N LYS A 331 11.81 -11.61 -42.10
CA LYS A 331 12.14 -10.20 -42.35
C LYS A 331 11.26 -9.25 -41.52
N PRO A 332 11.82 -8.30 -40.73
CA PRO A 332 11.05 -7.40 -39.86
C PRO A 332 9.98 -6.58 -40.59
N LYS A 333 10.27 -6.12 -41.82
CA LYS A 333 9.34 -5.36 -42.67
C LYS A 333 8.15 -6.16 -43.19
N VAL A 334 8.20 -7.50 -43.12
CA VAL A 334 7.09 -8.38 -43.53
C VAL A 334 6.16 -8.60 -42.34
N ARG A 335 6.73 -8.87 -41.16
CA ARG A 335 5.95 -8.98 -39.90
C ARG A 335 5.19 -7.70 -39.59
N GLN A 336 5.82 -6.55 -39.78
CA GLN A 336 5.17 -5.26 -39.56
C GLN A 336 3.98 -5.01 -40.50
N ILE A 337 3.98 -5.58 -41.70
CA ILE A 337 2.84 -5.50 -42.64
C ILE A 337 1.71 -6.43 -42.16
N LEU A 338 2.03 -7.65 -41.73
CA LEU A 338 1.06 -8.59 -41.16
C LEU A 338 0.35 -8.06 -39.91
N GLU A 339 1.06 -7.32 -39.06
CA GLU A 339 0.50 -6.79 -37.80
C GLU A 339 -0.32 -5.51 -37.99
N LYS A 340 0.01 -4.67 -38.98
CA LYS A 340 -0.57 -3.33 -39.12
C LYS A 340 -1.62 -3.19 -40.22
N GLU A 341 -1.63 -4.09 -41.19
CA GLU A 341 -2.50 -4.00 -42.36
C GLU A 341 -3.58 -5.09 -42.31
N PRO A 342 -4.79 -4.84 -42.85
CA PRO A 342 -5.82 -5.86 -43.00
C PRO A 342 -5.32 -7.07 -43.82
N ALA A 343 -5.78 -8.27 -43.46
CA ALA A 343 -5.24 -9.55 -43.98
C ALA A 343 -5.15 -9.63 -45.52
N GLU A 344 -6.17 -9.13 -46.23
CA GLU A 344 -6.21 -9.12 -47.69
C GLU A 344 -5.13 -8.21 -48.31
N LEU A 345 -4.90 -7.05 -47.70
CA LEU A 345 -3.93 -6.07 -48.17
C LEU A 345 -2.49 -6.51 -47.84
N ALA A 346 -2.31 -7.11 -46.66
CA ALA A 346 -1.06 -7.72 -46.24
C ALA A 346 -0.65 -8.87 -47.17
N SER A 347 -1.59 -9.77 -47.49
CA SER A 347 -1.37 -10.90 -48.41
C SER A 347 -0.88 -10.42 -49.79
N ARG A 348 -1.56 -9.46 -50.41
CA ARG A 348 -1.16 -8.90 -51.72
C ARG A 348 0.25 -8.30 -51.69
N LYS A 349 0.58 -7.48 -50.67
CA LYS A 349 1.91 -6.86 -50.51
C LYS A 349 3.02 -7.88 -50.28
N ILE A 350 2.69 -9.01 -49.65
CA ILE A 350 3.63 -10.10 -49.36
C ILE A 350 3.85 -10.95 -50.63
N SER A 351 2.79 -11.28 -51.38
CA SER A 351 2.88 -11.98 -52.67
C SER A 351 3.72 -11.21 -53.69
N GLU A 352 3.52 -9.89 -53.82
CA GLU A 352 4.34 -9.04 -54.71
C GLU A 352 5.83 -9.04 -54.32
N ARG A 353 6.15 -9.21 -53.03
CA ARG A 353 7.54 -9.31 -52.56
C ARG A 353 8.13 -10.69 -52.80
N LEU A 354 7.30 -11.72 -52.77
CA LEU A 354 7.68 -13.11 -53.04
C LEU A 354 8.03 -13.29 -54.52
N GLU A 355 7.21 -12.75 -55.43
CA GLU A 355 7.48 -12.72 -56.87
C GLU A 355 8.78 -11.94 -57.20
N LYS A 356 9.01 -10.81 -56.53
CA LYS A 356 10.25 -10.02 -56.69
C LYS A 356 11.50 -10.75 -56.16
N SER A 357 11.37 -11.57 -55.12
CA SER A 357 12.48 -12.36 -54.58
C SER A 357 12.86 -13.48 -55.55
N GLN A 358 11.88 -14.17 -56.14
CA GLN A 358 12.09 -15.24 -57.11
C GLN A 358 12.64 -14.72 -58.45
N ALA A 359 12.26 -13.51 -58.89
CA ALA A 359 12.79 -12.89 -60.11
C ALA A 359 14.24 -12.37 -59.97
N GLY A 360 14.73 -12.16 -58.75
CA GLY A 360 16.09 -11.68 -58.48
C GLY A 360 17.16 -12.77 -58.45
N GLU A 361 16.78 -14.04 -58.23
CA GLU A 361 17.69 -15.20 -58.17
C GLU A 361 17.95 -15.84 -59.54
N ALA A 362 17.23 -15.44 -60.59
CA ALA A 362 17.36 -15.97 -61.96
C ALA A 362 18.34 -15.17 -62.85
N LYS A 363 19.25 -14.37 -62.28
CA LYS A 363 20.19 -13.52 -63.02
C LYS A 363 21.65 -13.71 -62.62
#